data_AF-A0A364MVF1-F1
#
_entry.id   AF-A0A364MVF1-F1
#
_cell.length_a   1.000
_cell.length_b   1.000
_cell.length_c   1.000
_cell.angle_alpha   90.00
_cell.angle_beta   90.00
_cell.angle_gamma   90.00
#
_symmetry.space_group_name_H-M   'P 1'
#
loop_
_entity.id
_entity.type
_entity.pdbx_description
1 polymer ?
#
loop_
_entity_poly.entity_id
_entity_poly.type
_entity_poly.pdbx_seq_one_letter_code
_entity_poly.pdbx_strand_id
1 'polypeptide(L)'
;MSNYWTPQLYVKYKDGSGFAPVPVMGDPDDTNGGMTVYYLQRRGDNQTEKLHAFPEGFRMVAGDPFTRSYDGSLAAQGISFNCLGANTPETNGMPNIPCPGGLRAQVYFPQCWDGKNLDSVDHKSHMSYPEGNVYNGGNCPSSHPVHTVSIFFEILYDTARFNDQWVDGKNPFVFAHGDATGYGLHGDFFNGWDVDVLQNAIDICTDDSGQVEKCPAVTMFTDQECNECKLPTSVNEQVSGKLAALPGCNPITYGPQRATAGTCSGTTISLGGGPTNYVDLTQVQHWEYIGCGTDSVTDRAMNGTWTYNDYMSVEICVDYCNARGFSYAAPENGNECFCSNSLKPKYVPKEGVLGSCSKPCVGNYRQICGNANAMSIYHKCSTTSCKNNNIGGAAPAERQAVVPRFIRPSASTMATVVVAAVSAATPPPRA
;
A
#
# COMPACT_ATOMS: atom_id res chain seq x y z
N MET A 1 5.74 -9.24 2.02
CA MET A 1 4.66 -8.29 2.34
C MET A 1 3.71 -8.27 1.17
N SER A 2 2.44 -8.58 1.42
CA SER A 2 1.38 -8.46 0.41
C SER A 2 1.12 -7.00 0.08
N ASN A 3 0.73 -6.72 -1.15
CA ASN A 3 0.33 -5.38 -1.57
C ASN A 3 -1.15 -5.38 -1.94
N TYR A 4 -1.84 -4.35 -1.48
CA TYR A 4 -3.25 -4.11 -1.74
C TYR A 4 -3.39 -2.67 -2.22
N TRP A 5 -4.00 -2.47 -3.37
CA TRP A 5 -4.09 -1.14 -3.97
C TRP A 5 -5.50 -0.87 -4.49
N THR A 6 -5.94 0.37 -4.32
CA THR A 6 -7.19 0.91 -4.87
C THR A 6 -6.96 2.35 -5.32
N PRO A 7 -7.74 2.87 -6.29
CA PRO A 7 -7.59 4.24 -6.73
C PRO A 7 -8.01 5.23 -5.63
N GLN A 8 -7.19 6.26 -5.39
CA GLN A 8 -7.53 7.36 -4.48
C GLN A 8 -8.79 8.12 -4.97
N LEU A 9 -9.70 8.45 -4.05
CA LEU A 9 -10.84 9.32 -4.33
C LEU A 9 -10.44 10.78 -4.15
N TYR A 10 -10.87 11.65 -5.06
CA TYR A 10 -10.68 13.10 -5.00
C TYR A 10 -12.01 13.82 -4.99
N VAL A 11 -12.08 14.93 -4.27
CA VAL A 11 -13.17 15.90 -4.41
C VAL A 11 -12.79 16.94 -5.45
N LYS A 12 -13.72 17.30 -6.33
CA LYS A 12 -13.62 18.46 -7.22
C LYS A 12 -14.29 19.66 -6.54
N TYR A 13 -13.54 20.74 -6.33
CA TYR A 13 -14.10 21.93 -5.68
C TYR A 13 -15.13 22.63 -6.58
N LYS A 14 -16.26 23.04 -5.99
CA LYS A 14 -17.37 23.69 -6.73
C LYS A 14 -16.99 25.04 -7.35
N ASP A 15 -15.97 25.71 -6.82
CA ASP A 15 -15.44 26.97 -7.33
C ASP A 15 -14.51 26.78 -8.55
N GLY A 16 -14.27 25.53 -8.97
CA GLY A 16 -13.39 25.19 -10.08
C GLY A 16 -11.90 25.31 -9.76
N SER A 17 -11.53 25.53 -8.50
CA SER A 17 -10.14 25.76 -8.10
C SER A 17 -9.28 24.50 -8.02
N GLY A 18 -9.82 23.35 -8.38
CA GLY A 18 -9.10 22.10 -8.54
C GLY A 18 -9.65 20.95 -7.70
N PHE A 19 -8.75 20.14 -7.16
CA PHE A 19 -9.04 18.88 -6.47
C PHE A 19 -8.32 18.81 -5.12
N ALA A 20 -8.81 17.93 -4.25
CA ALA A 20 -8.08 17.47 -3.08
C ALA A 20 -8.39 15.99 -2.81
N PRO A 21 -7.45 15.20 -2.26
CA PRO A 21 -7.73 13.82 -1.91
C PRO A 21 -8.79 13.78 -0.80
N VAL A 22 -9.75 12.86 -0.94
CA VAL A 22 -10.71 12.54 0.13
C VAL A 22 -10.01 11.58 1.09
N PRO A 23 -9.86 11.94 2.38
CA PRO A 23 -9.22 11.08 3.35
C PRO A 23 -9.97 9.76 3.50
N VAL A 24 -9.23 8.67 3.66
CA VAL A 24 -9.79 7.40 4.10
C VAL A 24 -9.81 7.41 5.62
N MET A 25 -10.97 7.14 6.21
CA MET A 25 -11.13 6.96 7.64
C MET A 25 -10.58 5.60 8.02
N GLY A 26 -9.81 5.54 9.10
CA GLY A 26 -9.42 4.25 9.67
C GLY A 26 -10.52 3.71 10.58
N ASP A 27 -10.24 2.57 11.19
CA ASP A 27 -11.03 2.06 12.32
C ASP A 27 -11.01 3.10 13.47
N PRO A 28 -12.01 3.22 14.35
CA PRO A 28 -11.93 4.03 15.58
C PRO A 28 -10.58 4.05 16.32
N ASP A 29 -9.82 2.95 16.28
CA ASP A 29 -8.48 2.85 16.88
C ASP A 29 -7.32 3.23 15.91
N ASP A 30 -7.58 3.29 14.59
CA ASP A 30 -6.66 3.73 13.54
C ASP A 30 -6.99 5.16 13.05
N THR A 31 -6.21 6.12 13.53
CA THR A 31 -6.40 7.53 13.18
C THR A 31 -5.69 7.99 11.91
N ASN A 32 -4.88 7.14 11.27
CA ASN A 32 -4.13 7.50 10.06
C ASN A 32 -4.82 7.09 8.75
N GLY A 33 -5.94 6.37 8.84
CA GLY A 33 -6.67 5.90 7.67
C GLY A 33 -6.11 4.61 7.10
N GLY A 34 -6.88 3.97 6.24
CA GLY A 34 -6.49 2.72 5.62
C GLY A 34 -7.66 2.00 4.99
N MET A 35 -7.37 0.93 4.26
CA MET A 35 -8.39 0.03 3.74
C MET A 35 -8.42 -1.22 4.62
N THR A 36 -9.61 -1.66 4.98
CA THR A 36 -9.78 -2.94 5.64
C THR A 36 -9.77 -4.04 4.59
N VAL A 37 -8.86 -5.00 4.74
CA VAL A 37 -8.74 -6.15 3.85
C VAL A 37 -9.22 -7.40 4.59
N TYR A 38 -10.33 -7.96 4.14
CA TYR A 38 -10.89 -9.16 4.70
C TYR A 38 -10.45 -10.39 3.91
N TYR A 39 -10.05 -11.42 4.66
CA TYR A 39 -9.86 -12.79 4.18
C TYR A 39 -11.06 -13.62 4.62
N LEU A 40 -12.06 -13.73 3.74
CA LEU A 40 -13.35 -14.35 4.06
C LEU A 40 -13.37 -15.82 3.68
N GLN A 41 -13.82 -16.67 4.61
CA GLN A 41 -13.97 -18.11 4.40
C GLN A 41 -15.28 -18.43 3.68
N ARG A 42 -15.47 -17.90 2.46
CA ARG A 42 -16.64 -18.22 1.63
C ARG A 42 -16.44 -19.55 0.93
N ARG A 43 -16.93 -20.62 1.55
CA ARG A 43 -16.99 -21.93 0.91
C ARG A 43 -18.18 -21.99 -0.06
N GLY A 44 -18.09 -22.90 -1.01
CA GLY A 44 -19.15 -23.27 -1.95
C GLY A 44 -20.31 -23.97 -1.24
N ASP A 45 -21.31 -24.38 -2.01
CA ASP A 45 -22.66 -24.58 -1.50
C ASP A 45 -22.75 -25.61 -0.36
N ASN A 46 -21.93 -26.66 -0.43
CA ASN A 46 -21.92 -27.72 0.58
C ASN A 46 -21.15 -27.35 1.85
N GLN A 47 -20.42 -26.22 1.86
CA GLN A 47 -19.61 -25.73 2.98
C GLN A 47 -18.51 -26.69 3.47
N THR A 48 -18.23 -27.76 2.74
CA THR A 48 -17.25 -28.80 3.13
C THR A 48 -15.91 -28.71 2.39
N GLU A 49 -15.83 -27.96 1.30
CA GLU A 49 -14.60 -27.89 0.52
C GLU A 49 -13.49 -27.19 1.29
N LYS A 50 -12.23 -27.54 1.00
CA LYS A 50 -11.08 -26.87 1.57
C LYS A 50 -10.82 -25.56 0.82
N LEU A 51 -10.62 -24.46 1.56
CA LEU A 51 -10.13 -23.22 1.01
C LEU A 51 -8.61 -23.19 0.99
N HIS A 52 -8.06 -22.55 -0.04
CA HIS A 52 -6.64 -22.49 -0.28
C HIS A 52 -6.07 -21.09 -0.05
N ALA A 53 -4.88 -21.04 0.56
CA ALA A 53 -4.05 -19.84 0.54
C ALA A 53 -3.57 -19.55 -0.88
N PHE A 54 -3.22 -18.29 -1.13
CA PHE A 54 -2.62 -17.88 -2.39
C PHE A 54 -1.16 -18.37 -2.47
N PRO A 55 -0.69 -18.87 -3.62
CA PRO A 55 0.71 -19.23 -3.80
C PRO A 55 1.63 -18.00 -3.82
N GLU A 56 2.93 -18.20 -3.59
CA GLU A 56 3.91 -17.12 -3.64
C GLU A 56 3.94 -16.45 -5.02
N GLY A 57 3.96 -15.11 -5.06
CA GLY A 57 4.00 -14.34 -6.29
C GLY A 57 2.67 -14.25 -7.06
N PHE A 58 1.59 -14.78 -6.49
CA PHE A 58 0.24 -14.70 -7.02
C PHE A 58 -0.27 -13.25 -7.12
N ARG A 59 -0.98 -12.90 -8.20
CA ARG A 59 -1.47 -11.54 -8.44
C ARG A 59 -2.81 -11.56 -9.15
N MET A 60 -3.71 -10.67 -8.78
CA MET A 60 -4.98 -10.53 -9.48
C MET A 60 -5.56 -9.12 -9.36
N VAL A 61 -6.45 -8.76 -10.28
CA VAL A 61 -7.19 -7.50 -10.27
C VAL A 61 -8.69 -7.76 -10.32
N ALA A 62 -9.45 -7.17 -9.41
CA ALA A 62 -10.92 -7.13 -9.43
C ALA A 62 -11.43 -5.76 -9.86
N GLY A 63 -12.56 -5.68 -10.58
CA GLY A 63 -13.05 -4.43 -11.17
C GLY A 63 -12.32 -4.03 -12.45
N ASP A 64 -12.54 -2.80 -12.95
CA ASP A 64 -11.97 -2.36 -14.22
C ASP A 64 -11.87 -0.83 -14.31
N PRO A 65 -10.66 -0.23 -14.37
CA PRO A 65 -10.48 1.23 -14.35
C PRO A 65 -11.15 1.98 -15.49
N PHE A 66 -11.51 1.30 -16.57
CA PHE A 66 -12.09 1.95 -17.75
C PHE A 66 -13.62 1.90 -17.78
N THR A 67 -14.25 1.11 -16.92
CA THR A 67 -15.71 0.94 -16.92
C THR A 67 -16.41 2.19 -16.39
N ARG A 68 -17.52 2.59 -17.05
CA ARG A 68 -18.33 3.77 -16.69
C ARG A 68 -19.84 3.50 -16.65
N SER A 69 -20.23 2.23 -16.71
CA SER A 69 -21.61 1.78 -16.68
C SER A 69 -21.71 0.40 -16.08
N TYR A 70 -22.83 0.10 -15.42
CA TYR A 70 -23.14 -1.23 -14.91
C TYR A 70 -23.53 -2.19 -16.04
N ASP A 71 -22.90 -3.37 -16.10
CA ASP A 71 -23.19 -4.40 -17.09
C ASP A 71 -23.91 -5.64 -16.51
N GLY A 72 -24.12 -5.68 -15.19
CA GLY A 72 -24.79 -6.80 -14.50
C GLY A 72 -23.94 -8.05 -14.28
N SER A 73 -22.69 -8.08 -14.76
CA SER A 73 -21.78 -9.20 -14.57
C SER A 73 -21.47 -9.44 -13.08
N LEU A 74 -21.06 -10.66 -12.72
CA LEU A 74 -20.61 -10.95 -11.35
C LEU A 74 -19.44 -10.04 -10.92
N ALA A 75 -18.56 -9.71 -11.86
CA ALA A 75 -17.49 -8.75 -11.62
C ALA A 75 -18.03 -7.35 -11.27
N ALA A 76 -19.05 -6.86 -11.99
CA ALA A 76 -19.68 -5.59 -11.67
C ALA A 76 -20.48 -5.63 -10.37
N GLN A 77 -21.11 -6.76 -10.03
CA GLN A 77 -21.77 -6.96 -8.73
C GLN A 77 -20.80 -6.92 -7.56
N GLY A 78 -19.57 -7.42 -7.76
CA GLY A 78 -18.50 -7.37 -6.76
C GLY A 78 -17.97 -5.97 -6.46
N ILE A 79 -18.38 -4.95 -7.21
CA ILE A 79 -18.08 -3.55 -6.97
C ILE A 79 -19.33 -2.86 -6.41
N SER A 80 -19.27 -2.37 -5.18
CA SER A 80 -20.41 -1.69 -4.55
C SER A 80 -20.02 -0.47 -3.72
N PHE A 81 -21.02 0.34 -3.42
CA PHE A 81 -20.92 1.55 -2.63
C PHE A 81 -22.08 1.61 -1.64
N ASN A 82 -21.75 1.82 -0.37
CA ASN A 82 -22.72 2.09 0.69
C ASN A 82 -22.61 3.55 1.16
N CYS A 83 -23.74 4.26 1.14
CA CYS A 83 -23.84 5.63 1.59
C CYS A 83 -24.20 5.66 3.08
N LEU A 84 -23.17 5.70 3.94
CA LEU A 84 -23.36 5.54 5.37
C LEU A 84 -24.18 6.70 5.95
N GLY A 85 -25.13 6.36 6.83
CA GLY A 85 -26.05 7.33 7.44
C GLY A 85 -27.21 7.80 6.56
N ALA A 86 -27.26 7.41 5.27
CA ALA A 86 -28.37 7.77 4.38
C ALA A 86 -29.53 6.76 4.39
N ASN A 87 -29.33 5.57 4.96
CA ASN A 87 -30.31 4.46 4.98
C ASN A 87 -30.83 4.06 3.59
N THR A 88 -29.98 4.16 2.57
CA THR A 88 -30.28 3.71 1.20
C THR A 88 -29.62 2.37 0.91
N PRO A 89 -30.17 1.55 0.00
CA PRO A 89 -29.50 0.34 -0.47
C PRO A 89 -28.10 0.62 -1.05
N GLU A 90 -27.23 -0.39 -1.02
CA GLU A 90 -25.97 -0.34 -1.74
C GLU A 90 -26.20 -0.17 -3.25
N THR A 91 -25.24 0.46 -3.92
CA THR A 91 -25.29 0.76 -5.34
C THR A 91 -23.99 0.31 -6.01
N ASN A 92 -24.01 -0.04 -7.30
CA ASN A 92 -22.79 -0.45 -8.03
C ASN A 92 -22.03 0.71 -8.68
N GLY A 93 -22.57 1.92 -8.61
CA GLY A 93 -21.90 3.17 -8.98
C GLY A 93 -21.90 4.12 -7.78
N MET A 94 -21.08 5.16 -7.83
CA MET A 94 -21.06 6.14 -6.74
C MET A 94 -22.44 6.79 -6.59
N PRO A 95 -22.99 6.85 -5.36
CA PRO A 95 -24.30 7.43 -5.12
C PRO A 95 -24.30 8.94 -5.41
N ASN A 96 -25.35 9.43 -6.08
CA ASN A 96 -25.60 10.86 -6.30
C ASN A 96 -26.37 11.50 -5.13
N ILE A 97 -26.00 11.15 -3.90
CA ILE A 97 -26.55 11.74 -2.68
C ILE A 97 -25.42 11.98 -1.67
N PRO A 98 -25.48 13.03 -0.84
CA PRO A 98 -24.55 13.20 0.27
C PRO A 98 -24.63 12.04 1.25
N CYS A 99 -23.47 11.55 1.72
CA CYS A 99 -23.37 10.45 2.67
C CYS A 99 -22.92 10.97 4.04
N PRO A 100 -23.83 11.14 5.03
CA PRO A 100 -23.52 11.75 6.31
C PRO A 100 -22.44 11.04 7.12
N GLY A 101 -22.34 9.71 6.99
CA GLY A 101 -21.32 8.88 7.65
C GLY A 101 -20.11 8.56 6.76
N GLY A 102 -19.98 9.22 5.60
CA GLY A 102 -18.97 8.88 4.60
C GLY A 102 -19.43 7.88 3.54
N LEU A 103 -18.60 7.68 2.54
CA LEU A 103 -18.83 6.75 1.44
C LEU A 103 -17.97 5.51 1.64
N ARG A 104 -18.62 4.36 1.79
CA ARG A 104 -17.92 3.08 1.85
C ARG A 104 -17.88 2.46 0.46
N ALA A 105 -16.68 2.33 -0.10
CA ALA A 105 -16.42 1.69 -1.38
C ALA A 105 -15.93 0.24 -1.15
N GLN A 106 -16.38 -0.68 -1.99
CA GLN A 106 -16.25 -2.11 -1.76
C GLN A 106 -15.77 -2.82 -3.02
N VAL A 107 -14.75 -3.68 -2.88
CA VAL A 107 -14.23 -4.52 -3.98
C VAL A 107 -14.14 -5.97 -3.52
N TYR A 108 -14.89 -6.84 -4.18
CA TYR A 108 -14.85 -8.28 -3.95
C TYR A 108 -14.10 -8.99 -5.07
N PHE A 109 -13.05 -9.73 -4.72
CA PHE A 109 -12.20 -10.41 -5.70
C PHE A 109 -12.79 -11.75 -6.15
N PRO A 110 -12.50 -12.19 -7.39
CA PRO A 110 -12.77 -13.56 -7.80
C PRO A 110 -11.96 -14.54 -6.93
N GLN A 111 -12.56 -15.69 -6.61
CA GLN A 111 -12.06 -16.64 -5.61
C GLN A 111 -11.81 -18.04 -6.19
N CYS A 112 -12.01 -18.23 -7.48
CA CYS A 112 -11.74 -19.50 -8.15
C CYS A 112 -10.53 -19.37 -9.05
N TRP A 113 -9.47 -20.10 -8.73
CA TRP A 113 -8.19 -20.10 -9.44
C TRP A 113 -8.06 -21.31 -10.38
N ASP A 114 -7.43 -21.11 -11.55
CA ASP A 114 -7.15 -22.18 -12.52
C ASP A 114 -6.17 -23.26 -12.05
N GLY A 115 -5.53 -23.04 -10.89
CA GLY A 115 -4.60 -23.97 -10.26
C GLY A 115 -3.23 -24.05 -10.94
N LYS A 116 -2.94 -23.14 -11.90
CA LYS A 116 -1.75 -23.20 -12.74
C LYS A 116 -1.02 -21.86 -12.83
N ASN A 117 -1.73 -20.78 -13.13
CA ASN A 117 -1.13 -19.50 -13.47
C ASN A 117 -1.16 -18.56 -12.27
N LEU A 118 0.01 -18.13 -11.80
CA LEU A 118 0.12 -17.15 -10.71
C LEU A 118 -0.37 -15.75 -11.12
N ASP A 119 -0.42 -15.50 -12.42
CA ASP A 119 -0.84 -14.24 -13.03
C ASP A 119 -1.23 -14.52 -14.49
N SER A 120 -2.03 -13.65 -15.10
CA SER A 120 -2.35 -13.65 -16.53
C SER A 120 -1.99 -12.29 -17.14
N VAL A 121 -1.93 -12.21 -18.47
CA VAL A 121 -1.55 -10.95 -19.17
C VAL A 121 -2.49 -9.80 -18.81
N ASP A 122 -3.76 -10.09 -18.56
CA ASP A 122 -4.79 -9.14 -18.15
C ASP A 122 -4.98 -9.07 -16.63
N HIS A 123 -4.17 -9.82 -15.85
CA HIS A 123 -4.26 -9.99 -14.41
C HIS A 123 -5.62 -10.51 -13.89
N LYS A 124 -6.43 -11.11 -14.77
CA LYS A 124 -7.83 -11.51 -14.50
C LYS A 124 -8.16 -12.91 -14.95
N SER A 125 -7.81 -13.31 -16.17
CA SER A 125 -8.31 -14.53 -16.81
C SER A 125 -7.88 -15.86 -16.17
N HIS A 126 -6.90 -15.83 -15.25
CA HIS A 126 -6.51 -17.00 -14.45
C HIS A 126 -7.41 -17.17 -13.21
N MET A 127 -8.33 -16.24 -12.99
CA MET A 127 -9.33 -16.23 -11.94
C MET A 127 -10.75 -16.17 -12.50
N SER A 128 -11.68 -16.70 -11.73
CA SER A 128 -13.12 -16.62 -12.00
C SER A 128 -13.88 -16.35 -10.71
N TYR A 129 -15.02 -15.67 -10.84
CA TYR A 129 -16.05 -15.74 -9.80
C TYR A 129 -16.70 -17.14 -9.81
N PRO A 130 -17.31 -17.60 -8.70
CA PRO A 130 -18.01 -18.87 -8.63
C PRO A 130 -19.16 -18.95 -9.62
N GLU A 131 -19.58 -20.18 -9.90
CA GLU A 131 -20.78 -20.43 -10.69
C GLU A 131 -22.02 -19.91 -9.97
N GLY A 132 -22.96 -19.34 -10.74
CA GLY A 132 -24.24 -18.86 -10.23
C GLY A 132 -24.47 -17.37 -10.50
N ASN A 133 -25.31 -16.76 -9.67
CA ASN A 133 -25.76 -15.38 -9.81
C ASN A 133 -25.29 -14.48 -8.65
N VAL A 134 -24.39 -14.97 -7.80
CA VAL A 134 -23.91 -14.27 -6.61
C VAL A 134 -22.38 -14.25 -6.67
N TYR A 135 -21.79 -13.06 -6.60
CA TYR A 135 -20.35 -12.88 -6.76
C TYR A 135 -19.52 -13.43 -5.57
N ASN A 136 -20.11 -13.50 -4.36
CA ASN A 136 -19.41 -13.81 -3.11
C ASN A 136 -19.75 -15.19 -2.53
N GLY A 137 -20.29 -16.12 -3.33
CA GLY A 137 -20.61 -17.47 -2.89
C GLY A 137 -21.01 -18.37 -4.05
N GLY A 138 -20.72 -19.67 -3.91
CA GLY A 138 -20.99 -20.68 -4.93
C GLY A 138 -19.81 -21.61 -5.15
N ASN A 139 -20.01 -22.64 -5.98
CA ASN A 139 -18.94 -23.57 -6.32
C ASN A 139 -18.05 -23.00 -7.42
N CYS A 140 -16.77 -23.36 -7.39
CA CYS A 140 -15.86 -22.97 -8.45
C CYS A 140 -16.09 -23.76 -9.74
N PRO A 141 -16.01 -23.10 -10.91
CA PRO A 141 -16.21 -23.77 -12.18
C PRO A 141 -15.06 -24.74 -12.45
N SER A 142 -15.33 -25.76 -13.28
CA SER A 142 -14.31 -26.75 -13.66
C SER A 142 -13.07 -26.17 -14.35
N SER A 143 -13.21 -24.98 -14.97
CA SER A 143 -12.08 -24.23 -15.54
C SER A 143 -11.17 -23.60 -14.49
N HIS A 144 -11.69 -23.35 -13.28
CA HIS A 144 -10.99 -22.70 -12.17
C HIS A 144 -11.21 -23.47 -10.86
N PRO A 145 -10.72 -24.72 -10.75
CA PRO A 145 -11.18 -25.65 -9.73
C PRO A 145 -10.63 -25.39 -8.31
N VAL A 146 -9.69 -24.46 -8.14
CA VAL A 146 -9.06 -24.20 -6.83
C VAL A 146 -9.77 -23.03 -6.15
N HIS A 147 -10.56 -23.31 -5.11
CA HIS A 147 -11.22 -22.27 -4.33
C HIS A 147 -10.25 -21.65 -3.32
N THR A 148 -9.87 -20.39 -3.54
CA THR A 148 -9.01 -19.64 -2.63
C THR A 148 -9.85 -18.98 -1.53
N VAL A 149 -9.21 -18.62 -0.42
CA VAL A 149 -9.82 -17.66 0.52
C VAL A 149 -10.23 -16.40 -0.23
N SER A 150 -11.41 -15.85 0.09
CA SER A 150 -11.93 -14.68 -0.64
C SER A 150 -11.32 -13.39 -0.10
N ILE A 151 -10.88 -12.50 -1.00
CA ILE A 151 -10.42 -11.16 -0.62
C ILE A 151 -11.57 -10.17 -0.83
N PHE A 152 -11.83 -9.39 0.21
CA PHE A 152 -12.79 -8.28 0.18
C PHE A 152 -12.15 -7.01 0.72
N PHE A 153 -12.16 -5.96 -0.08
CA PHE A 153 -11.68 -4.64 0.32
C PHE A 153 -12.85 -3.77 0.75
N GLU A 154 -12.70 -3.11 1.88
CA GLU A 154 -13.59 -2.07 2.37
C GLU A 154 -12.81 -0.77 2.58
N ILE A 155 -13.20 0.28 1.85
CA ILE A 155 -12.54 1.59 1.87
C ILE A 155 -13.55 2.63 2.33
N LEU A 156 -13.27 3.28 3.45
CA LEU A 156 -14.18 4.25 4.05
C LEU A 156 -13.70 5.68 3.75
N TYR A 157 -14.26 6.33 2.74
CA TYR A 157 -13.91 7.72 2.41
C TYR A 157 -14.72 8.70 3.26
N ASP A 158 -14.05 9.67 3.91
CA ASP A 158 -14.71 10.77 4.62
C ASP A 158 -15.24 11.81 3.61
N THR A 159 -16.34 11.47 2.96
CA THR A 159 -17.03 12.37 2.03
C THR A 159 -17.86 13.43 2.77
N ALA A 160 -18.20 13.19 4.03
CA ALA A 160 -19.11 14.04 4.81
C ALA A 160 -18.53 15.45 5.04
N ARG A 161 -17.19 15.56 5.23
CA ARG A 161 -16.50 16.86 5.33
C ARG A 161 -16.56 17.72 4.06
N PHE A 162 -17.01 17.17 2.93
CA PHE A 162 -17.15 17.85 1.65
C PHE A 162 -18.62 18.06 1.25
N ASN A 163 -19.56 17.98 2.20
CA ASN A 163 -20.99 18.22 1.94
C ASN A 163 -21.27 19.60 1.32
N ASP A 164 -20.44 20.60 1.59
CA ASP A 164 -20.56 21.93 1.00
C ASP A 164 -20.12 21.99 -0.47
N GLN A 165 -19.48 20.95 -1.01
CA GLN A 165 -19.02 20.88 -2.41
C GLN A 165 -20.09 20.37 -3.38
N TRP A 166 -21.22 19.85 -2.88
CA TRP A 166 -22.34 19.39 -3.70
C TRP A 166 -23.04 20.57 -4.37
N VAL A 167 -23.37 20.42 -5.66
CA VAL A 167 -24.10 21.43 -6.46
C VAL A 167 -25.25 20.75 -7.16
N ASP A 168 -26.48 21.23 -6.95
CA ASP A 168 -27.71 20.70 -7.56
C ASP A 168 -27.87 19.17 -7.43
N GLY A 169 -27.43 18.60 -6.30
CA GLY A 169 -27.47 17.16 -6.05
C GLY A 169 -26.48 16.33 -6.87
N LYS A 170 -25.50 16.96 -7.53
CA LYS A 170 -24.46 16.26 -8.30
C LYS A 170 -23.28 15.88 -7.42
N ASN A 171 -22.84 14.63 -7.58
CA ASN A 171 -21.66 14.09 -6.93
C ASN A 171 -20.38 14.89 -7.32
N PRO A 172 -19.62 15.44 -6.34
CA PRO A 172 -18.37 16.15 -6.59
C PRO A 172 -17.13 15.23 -6.64
N PHE A 173 -17.29 13.93 -6.41
CA PHE A 173 -16.17 13.00 -6.26
C PHE A 173 -15.77 12.33 -7.57
N VAL A 174 -14.47 12.06 -7.70
CA VAL A 174 -13.85 11.42 -8.86
C VAL A 174 -12.67 10.58 -8.41
N PHE A 175 -12.53 9.35 -8.93
CA PHE A 175 -11.35 8.52 -8.65
C PHE A 175 -10.12 9.02 -9.42
N ALA A 176 -8.92 8.69 -8.93
CA ALA A 176 -7.65 9.12 -9.47
C ALA A 176 -7.49 8.87 -10.99
N HIS A 177 -8.08 7.78 -11.50
CA HIS A 177 -8.09 7.41 -12.92
C HIS A 177 -9.19 8.13 -13.73
N GLY A 178 -9.79 9.19 -13.18
CA GLY A 178 -10.75 10.05 -13.86
C GLY A 178 -12.18 9.54 -13.89
N ASP A 179 -12.53 8.54 -13.08
CA ASP A 179 -13.90 8.01 -13.01
C ASP A 179 -14.78 8.83 -12.07
N ALA A 180 -15.77 9.53 -12.65
CA ALA A 180 -16.79 10.27 -11.90
C ALA A 180 -18.09 9.46 -11.68
N THR A 181 -18.12 8.19 -12.12
CA THR A 181 -19.31 7.32 -12.07
C THR A 181 -19.24 6.28 -10.94
N GLY A 182 -18.04 5.85 -10.56
CA GLY A 182 -17.79 4.80 -9.55
C GLY A 182 -17.63 3.41 -10.14
N TYR A 183 -18.13 3.17 -11.36
CA TYR A 183 -18.04 1.86 -12.00
C TYR A 183 -16.62 1.44 -12.38
N GLY A 184 -15.67 2.37 -12.35
CA GLY A 184 -14.24 2.14 -12.59
C GLY A 184 -13.44 1.72 -11.35
N LEU A 185 -14.10 1.63 -10.19
CA LEU A 185 -13.45 1.14 -8.98
C LEU A 185 -12.90 -0.28 -9.22
N HIS A 186 -11.66 -0.48 -8.78
CA HIS A 186 -10.95 -1.73 -8.88
C HIS A 186 -9.99 -1.88 -7.70
N GLY A 187 -9.53 -3.10 -7.50
CA GLY A 187 -8.52 -3.43 -6.52
C GLY A 187 -7.47 -4.34 -7.13
N ASP A 188 -6.22 -4.10 -6.75
CA ASP A 188 -5.08 -4.94 -7.12
C ASP A 188 -4.59 -5.69 -5.89
N PHE A 189 -4.28 -6.97 -6.07
CA PHE A 189 -3.70 -7.82 -5.05
C PHE A 189 -2.40 -8.45 -5.56
N PHE A 190 -1.35 -8.36 -4.74
CA PHE A 190 -0.13 -9.15 -4.89
C PHE A 190 0.13 -9.90 -3.60
N ASN A 191 0.20 -11.23 -3.69
CA ASN A 191 0.44 -12.06 -2.52
C ASN A 191 1.89 -11.95 -2.04
N GLY A 192 2.04 -11.59 -0.78
CA GLY A 192 3.31 -11.63 -0.07
C GLY A 192 3.16 -12.11 1.37
N TRP A 193 2.12 -12.90 1.63
CA TRP A 193 1.98 -13.73 2.82
C TRP A 193 2.99 -14.89 2.78
N ASP A 194 3.45 -15.31 3.95
CA ASP A 194 3.95 -16.67 4.09
C ASP A 194 2.78 -17.63 3.86
N VAL A 195 2.92 -18.51 2.87
CA VAL A 195 1.82 -19.35 2.37
C VAL A 195 1.36 -20.33 3.45
N ASP A 196 2.28 -20.88 4.23
CA ASP A 196 1.97 -21.86 5.28
C ASP A 196 1.26 -21.17 6.45
N VAL A 197 1.69 -19.96 6.82
CA VAL A 197 1.01 -19.15 7.84
C VAL A 197 -0.42 -18.82 7.42
N LEU A 198 -0.61 -18.34 6.18
CA LEU A 198 -1.95 -18.01 5.68
C LEU A 198 -2.83 -19.26 5.59
N GLN A 199 -2.30 -20.38 5.10
CA GLN A 199 -3.06 -21.63 5.04
C GLN A 199 -3.46 -22.13 6.43
N ASN A 200 -2.55 -22.05 7.40
CA ASN A 200 -2.86 -22.42 8.78
C ASN A 200 -3.96 -21.51 9.36
N ALA A 201 -3.89 -20.19 9.13
CA ALA A 201 -4.93 -19.26 9.57
C ALA A 201 -6.31 -19.59 8.94
N ILE A 202 -6.35 -19.89 7.64
CA ILE A 202 -7.57 -20.34 6.95
C ILE A 202 -8.15 -21.61 7.58
N ASP A 203 -7.28 -22.55 7.98
CA ASP A 203 -7.68 -23.86 8.48
C ASP A 203 -8.18 -23.80 9.95
N ILE A 204 -7.62 -22.92 10.80
CA ILE A 204 -7.88 -22.95 12.26
C ILE A 204 -8.60 -21.71 12.82
N CYS A 205 -8.58 -20.57 12.13
CA CYS A 205 -9.14 -19.32 12.64
C CYS A 205 -10.57 -19.11 12.13
N THR A 206 -11.51 -19.88 12.68
CA THR A 206 -12.91 -19.93 12.22
C THR A 206 -13.89 -19.27 13.20
N ASP A 207 -13.43 -18.32 14.02
CA ASP A 207 -14.29 -17.62 14.99
C ASP A 207 -15.18 -16.59 14.26
N ASP A 208 -16.50 -16.73 14.42
CA ASP A 208 -17.50 -15.90 13.73
C ASP A 208 -17.55 -14.44 14.21
N SER A 209 -16.86 -14.08 15.30
CA SER A 209 -16.80 -12.70 15.76
C SER A 209 -15.97 -11.79 14.86
N GLY A 210 -15.14 -12.37 13.98
CA GLY A 210 -14.24 -11.61 13.11
C GLY A 210 -13.07 -10.94 13.85
N GLN A 211 -12.88 -11.23 15.13
CA GLN A 211 -11.76 -10.70 15.94
C GLN A 211 -10.46 -11.43 15.60
N VAL A 212 -9.55 -10.72 14.94
CA VAL A 212 -8.27 -11.29 14.46
C VAL A 212 -7.36 -11.69 15.63
N GLU A 213 -7.49 -11.03 16.77
CA GLU A 213 -6.71 -11.29 17.99
C GLU A 213 -6.95 -12.69 18.57
N LYS A 214 -8.09 -13.31 18.20
CA LYS A 214 -8.41 -14.68 18.59
C LYS A 214 -7.78 -15.72 17.69
N CYS A 215 -7.19 -15.34 16.56
CA CYS A 215 -6.57 -16.26 15.61
C CYS A 215 -5.15 -16.62 16.10
N PRO A 216 -4.92 -17.85 16.61
CA PRO A 216 -3.61 -18.23 17.14
C PRO A 216 -2.54 -18.41 16.06
N ALA A 217 -2.92 -18.37 14.77
CA ALA A 217 -1.99 -18.50 13.65
C ALA A 217 -1.21 -17.22 13.35
N VAL A 218 -1.61 -16.07 13.90
CA VAL A 218 -1.02 -14.76 13.56
C VAL A 218 -0.54 -14.03 14.81
N THR A 219 0.53 -13.26 14.66
CA THR A 219 1.03 -12.34 15.68
C THR A 219 0.52 -10.94 15.34
N MET A 220 -0.16 -10.30 16.29
CA MET A 220 -0.67 -8.95 16.13
C MET A 220 0.41 -7.91 16.44
N PHE A 221 0.53 -6.90 15.58
CA PHE A 221 1.29 -5.68 15.87
C PHE A 221 0.42 -4.71 16.68
N THR A 222 1.06 -3.82 17.44
CA THR A 222 0.34 -2.73 18.12
C THR A 222 -0.12 -1.66 17.12
N ASP A 223 -1.16 -0.89 17.47
CA ASP A 223 -1.66 0.19 16.59
C ASP A 223 -0.56 1.18 16.22
N GLN A 224 0.34 1.48 17.17
CA GLN A 224 1.49 2.35 16.91
C GLN A 224 2.42 1.76 15.84
N GLU A 225 2.70 0.46 15.90
CA GLU A 225 3.56 -0.21 14.92
C GLU A 225 2.94 -0.25 13.54
N CYS A 226 1.64 -0.52 13.46
CA CYS A 226 0.88 -0.43 12.20
C CYS A 226 0.95 0.98 11.62
N ASN A 227 0.75 2.01 12.46
CA ASN A 227 0.77 3.41 12.07
C ASN A 227 2.15 3.92 11.61
N GLU A 228 3.22 3.32 12.12
CA GLU A 228 4.60 3.64 11.74
C GLU A 228 5.03 2.94 10.44
N CYS A 229 4.40 1.82 10.09
CA CYS A 229 4.70 0.99 8.92
C CYS A 229 4.26 1.65 7.61
N LYS A 230 4.96 2.72 7.23
CA LYS A 230 4.69 3.49 6.00
C LYS A 230 5.79 3.26 4.97
N LEU A 231 5.38 3.13 3.71
CA LEU A 231 6.28 3.15 2.58
C LEU A 231 6.45 4.57 2.04
N PRO A 232 7.63 4.90 1.52
CA PRO A 232 7.86 6.21 0.96
C PRO A 232 7.22 6.44 -0.39
N THR A 233 7.07 7.73 -0.71
CA THR A 233 6.60 8.16 -2.02
C THR A 233 7.63 7.77 -3.09
N SER A 234 7.22 6.90 -4.01
CA SER A 234 8.04 6.38 -5.11
C SER A 234 7.81 7.08 -6.44
N VAL A 235 6.85 8.01 -6.49
CA VAL A 235 6.44 8.78 -7.67
C VAL A 235 6.69 10.25 -7.43
N ASN A 236 7.46 10.89 -8.31
CA ASN A 236 7.71 12.33 -8.26
C ASN A 236 6.52 13.12 -8.87
N GLU A 237 5.41 13.14 -8.13
CA GLU A 237 4.20 13.88 -8.48
C GLU A 237 3.49 14.35 -7.21
N GLN A 238 2.89 15.54 -7.25
CA GLN A 238 2.06 16.01 -6.13
C GLN A 238 0.72 15.27 -6.14
N VAL A 239 0.50 14.40 -5.15
CA VAL A 239 -0.72 13.59 -5.02
C VAL A 239 -1.64 14.03 -3.88
N SER A 240 -1.20 14.99 -3.07
CA SER A 240 -1.89 15.48 -1.87
C SER A 240 -2.01 17.00 -1.81
N GLY A 241 -2.84 17.49 -0.89
CA GLY A 241 -3.18 18.91 -0.79
C GLY A 241 -4.09 19.37 -1.93
N LYS A 242 -4.08 20.66 -2.22
CA LYS A 242 -4.83 21.25 -3.34
C LYS A 242 -4.10 21.02 -4.65
N LEU A 243 -4.77 20.41 -5.61
CA LEU A 243 -4.24 20.05 -6.93
C LEU A 243 -4.97 20.79 -8.03
N ALA A 244 -4.25 21.27 -9.05
CA ALA A 244 -4.88 21.91 -10.22
C ALA A 244 -5.57 20.90 -11.16
N ALA A 245 -5.09 19.66 -11.17
CA ALA A 245 -5.61 18.54 -11.98
C ALA A 245 -5.45 17.22 -11.20
N LEU A 246 -6.13 16.17 -11.66
CA LEU A 246 -5.89 14.83 -11.11
C LEU A 246 -4.46 14.36 -11.43
N PRO A 247 -3.80 13.67 -10.48
CA PRO A 247 -2.50 13.05 -10.75
C PRO A 247 -2.55 12.09 -11.95
N GLY A 248 -1.42 11.92 -12.63
CA GLY A 248 -1.29 11.07 -13.82
C GLY A 248 -1.92 11.63 -15.09
N CYS A 249 -2.28 12.92 -15.11
CA CYS A 249 -3.02 13.58 -16.19
C CYS A 249 -4.33 12.85 -16.58
N ASN A 250 -4.99 12.25 -15.61
CA ASN A 250 -6.20 11.47 -15.88
C ASN A 250 -7.39 12.40 -16.20
N PRO A 251 -7.97 12.33 -17.42
CA PRO A 251 -9.13 13.13 -17.77
C PRO A 251 -10.38 12.62 -17.05
N ILE A 252 -11.23 13.55 -16.60
CA ILE A 252 -12.51 13.18 -15.98
C ILE A 252 -13.47 12.67 -17.05
N THR A 253 -14.11 11.55 -16.75
CA THR A 253 -15.07 10.86 -17.62
C THR A 253 -16.31 10.51 -16.82
N TYR A 254 -17.48 10.86 -17.38
CA TYR A 254 -18.79 10.71 -16.74
C TYR A 254 -19.61 9.55 -17.31
N GLY A 255 -19.04 8.78 -18.25
CA GLY A 255 -19.73 7.66 -18.89
C GLY A 255 -20.88 8.07 -19.81
N PRO A 256 -21.71 7.09 -20.23
CA PRO A 256 -21.59 5.66 -19.92
C PRO A 256 -20.50 4.95 -20.73
N GLN A 257 -19.93 5.61 -21.74
CA GLN A 257 -18.88 5.01 -22.56
C GLN A 257 -17.66 4.70 -21.72
N ARG A 258 -17.06 3.55 -22.01
CA ARG A 258 -15.79 3.13 -21.44
C ARG A 258 -14.74 4.22 -21.65
N ALA A 259 -13.94 4.51 -20.63
CA ALA A 259 -12.93 5.55 -20.67
C ALA A 259 -11.77 5.15 -21.61
N THR A 260 -11.17 6.16 -22.22
CA THR A 260 -9.93 6.04 -22.98
C THR A 260 -8.77 6.49 -22.12
N ALA A 261 -7.62 5.80 -22.21
CA ALA A 261 -6.40 6.25 -21.54
C ALA A 261 -6.05 7.69 -21.95
N GLY A 262 -5.81 8.56 -20.97
CA GLY A 262 -5.34 9.91 -21.21
C GLY A 262 -3.95 9.94 -21.84
N THR A 263 -3.63 10.99 -22.59
CA THR A 263 -2.26 11.25 -23.06
C THR A 263 -1.69 12.46 -22.31
N CYS A 264 -0.62 12.26 -21.53
CA CYS A 264 0.12 13.35 -20.92
C CYS A 264 1.05 13.98 -21.95
N SER A 265 0.87 15.27 -22.26
CA SER A 265 1.89 16.06 -22.95
C SER A 265 2.72 16.81 -21.92
N GLY A 266 4.01 16.47 -21.76
CA GLY A 266 4.97 17.29 -20.99
C GLY A 266 5.26 16.86 -19.54
N THR A 267 4.68 15.76 -19.04
CA THR A 267 4.99 15.22 -17.70
C THR A 267 5.84 13.96 -17.85
N THR A 268 7.14 14.04 -17.59
CA THR A 268 7.96 12.84 -17.36
C THR A 268 7.63 12.29 -15.97
N ILE A 269 6.59 11.46 -15.89
CA ILE A 269 6.35 10.63 -14.70
C ILE A 269 7.47 9.58 -14.70
N SER A 270 8.41 9.72 -13.78
CA SER A 270 9.46 8.73 -13.58
C SER A 270 9.25 8.00 -12.25
N LEU A 271 9.31 6.67 -12.29
CA LEU A 271 9.54 5.87 -11.09
C LEU A 271 10.93 6.24 -10.56
N GLY A 272 10.99 6.81 -9.35
CA GLY A 272 12.20 7.44 -8.81
C GLY A 272 11.86 8.48 -7.75
N GLY A 273 12.74 8.63 -6.75
CA GLY A 273 12.46 9.22 -5.44
C GLY A 273 11.53 10.43 -5.45
N GLY A 274 10.40 10.29 -4.77
CA GLY A 274 9.61 11.45 -4.35
C GLY A 274 10.41 12.32 -3.37
N PRO A 275 9.81 13.41 -2.85
CA PRO A 275 10.44 14.23 -1.83
C PRO A 275 10.91 13.35 -0.66
N THR A 276 12.16 13.50 -0.23
CA THR A 276 12.69 12.79 0.94
C THR A 276 12.09 13.39 2.21
N ASN A 277 11.82 12.57 3.22
CA ASN A 277 11.33 13.04 4.53
C ASN A 277 12.43 13.66 5.42
N TYR A 278 13.58 13.98 4.83
CA TYR A 278 14.75 14.52 5.53
C TYR A 278 15.45 15.58 4.67
N VAL A 279 16.26 16.41 5.33
CA VAL A 279 17.16 17.36 4.70
C VAL A 279 18.54 16.72 4.59
N ASP A 280 19.14 16.72 3.39
CA ASP A 280 20.49 16.16 3.22
C ASP A 280 21.55 17.11 3.77
N LEU A 281 22.14 16.74 4.91
CA LEU A 281 23.17 17.50 5.60
C LEU A 281 24.57 16.85 5.51
N THR A 282 24.69 15.76 4.74
CA THR A 282 25.88 14.92 4.72
C THR A 282 27.12 15.66 4.19
N GLN A 283 26.92 16.51 3.18
CA GLN A 283 28.00 17.28 2.55
C GLN A 283 28.27 18.64 3.22
N VAL A 284 27.24 19.25 3.84
CA VAL A 284 27.32 20.63 4.34
C VAL A 284 27.64 20.73 5.83
N GLN A 285 27.12 19.80 6.64
CA GLN A 285 27.32 19.81 8.10
C GLN A 285 27.97 18.52 8.60
N HIS A 286 28.11 17.49 7.75
CA HIS A 286 28.57 16.14 8.11
C HIS A 286 27.66 15.47 9.15
N TRP A 287 26.35 15.56 8.91
CA TRP A 287 25.32 14.85 9.64
C TRP A 287 24.51 13.99 8.68
N GLU A 288 24.14 12.80 9.13
CA GLU A 288 23.27 11.89 8.41
C GLU A 288 21.94 11.77 9.13
N TYR A 289 20.86 11.72 8.35
CA TYR A 289 19.56 11.32 8.83
C TYR A 289 19.56 9.82 9.09
N ILE A 290 19.21 9.37 10.30
CA ILE A 290 19.19 7.94 10.63
C ILE A 290 17.78 7.35 10.63
N GLY A 291 16.73 8.18 10.53
CA GLY A 291 15.34 7.75 10.43
C GLY A 291 14.41 8.48 11.40
N CYS A 292 13.15 8.09 11.36
CA CYS A 292 12.14 8.56 12.32
C CYS A 292 12.13 7.64 13.54
N GLY A 293 12.49 8.18 14.70
CA GLY A 293 12.36 7.49 15.99
C GLY A 293 11.11 7.92 16.72
N THR A 294 10.81 7.23 17.82
CA THR A 294 9.70 7.58 18.71
C THR A 294 10.20 8.34 19.93
N ASP A 295 9.31 9.05 20.63
CA ASP A 295 9.62 9.67 21.92
C ASP A 295 8.48 9.47 22.92
N SER A 296 8.77 9.67 24.21
CA SER A 296 7.78 9.67 25.28
C SER A 296 8.08 10.75 26.31
N VAL A 297 7.07 11.54 26.64
CA VAL A 297 7.17 12.58 27.67
C VAL A 297 7.54 12.03 29.05
N THR A 298 7.20 10.77 29.35
CA THR A 298 7.50 10.11 30.63
C THR A 298 8.83 9.36 30.62
N ASP A 299 9.39 9.08 29.44
CA ASP A 299 10.67 8.40 29.28
C ASP A 299 11.37 8.83 27.99
N ARG A 300 11.92 10.04 27.99
CA ARG A 300 12.47 10.68 26.78
C ARG A 300 13.55 9.83 26.11
N ALA A 301 13.51 9.76 24.79
CA ALA A 301 14.46 9.06 23.92
C ALA A 301 15.88 9.58 24.07
N MET A 302 15.99 10.89 24.27
CA MET A 302 17.23 11.65 24.43
C MET A 302 17.27 12.33 25.81
N ASN A 303 18.44 12.36 26.45
CA ASN A 303 18.61 12.85 27.82
C ASN A 303 19.62 14.02 27.94
N GLY A 304 20.01 14.63 26.82
CA GLY A 304 20.92 15.79 26.82
C GLY A 304 20.17 17.10 27.09
N THR A 305 20.09 17.96 26.10
CA THR A 305 19.41 19.26 26.19
C THR A 305 18.34 19.39 25.11
N TRP A 306 17.46 20.36 25.24
CA TRP A 306 16.45 20.65 24.23
C TRP A 306 16.23 22.16 24.10
N THR A 307 15.58 22.57 23.02
CA THR A 307 15.16 23.95 22.80
C THR A 307 13.86 24.01 22.00
N TYR A 308 13.27 25.20 22.00
CA TYR A 308 12.07 25.55 21.25
C TYR A 308 12.40 26.76 20.38
N ASN A 309 11.91 26.79 19.13
CA ASN A 309 12.09 27.92 18.23
C ASN A 309 10.88 28.10 17.31
N ASP A 310 10.30 29.31 17.29
CA ASP A 310 9.19 29.67 16.38
C ASP A 310 9.60 29.69 14.89
N TYR A 311 10.90 29.62 14.62
CA TYR A 311 11.49 29.54 13.29
C TYR A 311 12.27 28.23 13.09
N MET A 312 11.94 27.17 13.83
CA MET A 312 12.65 25.89 13.74
C MET A 312 12.76 25.38 12.29
N SER A 313 13.95 24.92 11.95
CA SER A 313 14.28 24.15 10.74
C SER A 313 15.20 22.99 11.16
N VAL A 314 15.39 22.02 10.26
CA VAL A 314 16.31 20.91 10.54
C VAL A 314 17.74 21.43 10.78
N GLU A 315 18.20 22.36 9.94
CA GLU A 315 19.53 22.97 10.04
C GLU A 315 19.71 23.71 11.36
N ILE A 316 18.71 24.48 11.80
CA ILE A 316 18.73 25.19 13.08
C ILE A 316 18.88 24.22 14.25
N CYS A 317 18.18 23.09 14.21
CA CYS A 317 18.30 22.07 15.25
C CYS A 317 19.69 21.44 15.27
N VAL A 318 20.19 21.01 14.10
CA VAL A 318 21.53 20.40 13.97
C VAL A 318 22.63 21.36 14.42
N ASP A 319 22.57 22.64 14.01
CA ASP A 319 23.53 23.66 14.42
C ASP A 319 23.50 23.90 15.93
N TYR A 320 22.29 23.96 16.52
CA TYR A 320 22.11 24.13 17.96
C TYR A 320 22.78 23.00 18.76
N CYS A 321 22.59 21.74 18.33
CA CYS A 321 23.17 20.56 18.98
C CYS A 321 24.68 20.45 18.75
N ASN A 322 25.14 20.67 17.52
CA ASN A 322 26.56 20.59 17.16
C ASN A 322 27.38 21.66 17.90
N ALA A 323 26.88 22.89 18.03
CA ALA A 323 27.54 23.96 18.77
C ALA A 323 27.72 23.65 20.28
N ARG A 324 26.96 22.69 20.81
CA ARG A 324 27.01 22.24 22.20
C ARG A 324 27.74 20.91 22.38
N GLY A 325 28.34 20.38 21.31
CA GLY A 325 29.14 19.17 21.36
C GLY A 325 28.33 17.88 21.45
N PHE A 326 27.06 17.89 21.01
CA PHE A 326 26.24 16.69 20.92
C PHE A 326 26.41 15.98 19.57
N SER A 327 26.28 14.65 19.57
CA SER A 327 26.35 13.81 18.37
C SER A 327 25.00 13.47 17.77
N TYR A 328 23.90 13.69 18.50
CA TYR A 328 22.53 13.54 18.02
C TYR A 328 21.78 14.87 18.07
N ALA A 329 20.94 15.08 17.05
CA ALA A 329 20.01 16.19 16.93
C ALA A 329 18.69 15.65 16.39
N ALA A 330 17.58 16.08 16.97
CA ALA A 330 16.27 15.53 16.66
C ALA A 330 15.19 16.62 16.77
N PRO A 331 14.81 17.26 15.65
CA PRO A 331 13.61 18.08 15.64
C PRO A 331 12.35 17.23 15.88
N GLU A 332 11.47 17.78 16.70
CA GLU A 332 10.21 17.16 17.11
C GLU A 332 9.09 18.21 17.09
N ASN A 333 7.85 17.76 16.88
CA ASN A 333 6.65 18.57 16.98
C ASN A 333 6.63 19.86 16.11
N GLY A 334 7.48 19.96 15.09
CA GLY A 334 7.57 21.11 14.17
C GLY A 334 8.42 22.28 14.68
N ASN A 335 8.57 22.45 16.00
CA ASN A 335 9.21 23.61 16.63
C ASN A 335 10.14 23.28 17.80
N GLU A 336 10.25 22.00 18.18
CA GLU A 336 11.14 21.54 19.24
C GLU A 336 12.39 20.91 18.64
N CYS A 337 13.49 20.92 19.39
CA CYS A 337 14.75 20.30 19.01
C CYS A 337 15.43 19.69 20.24
N PHE A 338 15.78 18.41 20.14
CA PHE A 338 16.45 17.66 21.19
C PHE A 338 17.86 17.27 20.78
N CYS A 339 18.79 17.29 21.74
CA CYS A 339 20.19 16.95 21.54
C CYS A 339 20.64 15.91 22.56
N SER A 340 21.49 14.98 22.15
CA SER A 340 22.08 13.99 23.05
C SER A 340 23.39 13.42 22.49
N ASN A 341 24.12 12.71 23.34
CA ASN A 341 25.23 11.84 22.91
C ASN A 341 24.84 10.35 22.95
N SER A 342 23.61 10.05 23.35
CA SER A 342 23.05 8.72 23.39
C SER A 342 21.57 8.75 22.97
N LEU A 343 21.16 7.70 22.29
CA LEU A 343 19.78 7.42 21.93
C LEU A 343 19.41 6.08 22.57
N LYS A 344 18.31 6.06 23.33
CA LYS A 344 17.82 4.84 23.98
C LYS A 344 17.37 3.82 22.92
N PRO A 345 17.83 2.55 22.99
CA PRO A 345 17.57 1.55 21.95
C PRO A 345 16.10 1.33 21.59
N LYS A 346 15.16 1.48 22.52
CA LYS A 346 13.72 1.30 22.23
C LYS A 346 13.09 2.42 21.40
N TYR A 347 13.78 3.55 21.23
CA TYR A 347 13.31 4.73 20.51
C TYR A 347 14.03 4.93 19.18
N VAL A 348 14.95 4.03 18.82
CA VAL A 348 15.68 4.12 17.55
C VAL A 348 14.74 3.89 16.36
N PRO A 349 15.02 4.48 15.19
CA PRO A 349 14.28 4.17 13.97
C PRO A 349 14.34 2.67 13.67
N LYS A 350 13.20 2.09 13.27
CA LYS A 350 13.11 0.68 12.86
C LYS A 350 13.52 0.54 11.38
N GLU A 351 14.34 -0.45 11.08
CA GLU A 351 14.77 -0.73 9.70
C GLU A 351 13.57 -1.07 8.81
N GLY A 352 13.52 -0.49 7.60
CA GLY A 352 12.42 -0.68 6.65
C GLY A 352 11.14 0.10 6.97
N VAL A 353 11.09 0.86 8.07
CA VAL A 353 9.91 1.58 8.55
C VAL A 353 10.15 3.09 8.49
N LEU A 354 9.29 3.83 7.79
CA LEU A 354 9.38 5.29 7.73
C LEU A 354 9.10 5.99 9.07
N GLY A 355 8.25 5.40 9.90
CA GLY A 355 7.76 5.99 11.13
C GLY A 355 6.71 7.08 10.90
N SER A 356 6.45 7.86 11.95
CA SER A 356 5.34 8.82 12.02
C SER A 356 5.78 10.30 11.94
N CYS A 357 6.98 10.56 11.42
CA CYS A 357 7.51 11.91 11.21
C CYS A 357 6.89 12.53 9.97
N SER A 358 5.90 13.39 10.17
CA SER A 358 5.13 14.02 9.08
C SER A 358 4.85 15.50 9.30
N LYS A 359 5.20 16.04 10.47
CA LYS A 359 4.91 17.43 10.83
C LYS A 359 5.91 18.38 10.17
N PRO A 360 5.45 19.38 9.40
CA PRO A 360 6.34 20.37 8.82
C PRO A 360 7.04 21.21 9.90
N CYS A 361 8.27 21.64 9.61
CA CYS A 361 8.98 22.60 10.45
C CYS A 361 8.28 23.98 10.39
N VAL A 362 8.15 24.66 11.53
CA VAL A 362 7.47 25.98 11.59
C VAL A 362 8.23 27.08 10.83
N GLY A 363 9.57 27.01 10.81
CA GLY A 363 10.42 27.95 10.08
C GLY A 363 10.59 27.60 8.60
N ASN A 364 10.30 26.37 8.20
CA ASN A 364 10.35 25.93 6.80
C ASN A 364 9.38 24.76 6.56
N TYR A 365 8.18 25.07 6.06
CA TYR A 365 7.11 24.09 5.83
C TYR A 365 7.45 23.02 4.77
N ARG A 366 8.58 23.16 4.06
CA ARG A 366 9.07 22.15 3.10
C ARG A 366 9.93 21.07 3.75
N GLN A 367 10.26 21.22 5.03
CA GLN A 367 11.06 20.27 5.80
C GLN A 367 10.20 19.57 6.85
N ILE A 368 10.58 18.36 7.23
CA ILE A 368 9.89 17.56 8.26
C ILE A 368 10.65 17.61 9.58
N CYS A 369 9.96 18.06 10.64
CA CYS A 369 10.47 18.22 12.00
C CYS A 369 9.70 17.31 12.97
N GLY A 370 9.69 16.01 12.69
CA GLY A 370 9.08 15.00 13.57
C GLY A 370 7.55 15.01 13.60
N ASN A 371 6.98 14.73 14.77
CA ASN A 371 5.57 14.81 15.17
C ASN A 371 5.49 14.87 16.71
N ALA A 372 4.31 14.85 17.34
CA ALA A 372 4.18 15.05 18.80
C ALA A 372 4.83 13.98 19.71
N ASN A 373 5.16 12.80 19.18
CA ASN A 373 5.90 11.72 19.86
C ASN A 373 6.85 11.01 18.88
N ALA A 374 7.31 11.72 17.86
CA ALA A 374 8.13 11.16 16.80
C ALA A 374 9.20 12.16 16.40
N MET A 375 10.43 11.69 16.28
CA MET A 375 11.60 12.53 16.11
C MET A 375 12.26 12.25 14.77
N SER A 376 12.53 13.30 13.99
CA SER A 376 13.39 13.16 12.82
C SER A 376 14.85 13.13 13.29
N ILE A 377 15.49 11.96 13.40
CA ILE A 377 16.77 11.84 14.08
C ILE A 377 17.94 11.99 13.11
N TYR A 378 18.86 12.89 13.44
CA TYR A 378 20.14 13.08 12.77
C TYR A 378 21.29 12.71 13.71
N HIS A 379 22.33 12.13 13.13
CA HIS A 379 23.54 11.77 13.84
C HIS A 379 24.76 12.33 13.13
N LYS A 380 25.76 12.74 13.91
CA LYS A 380 27.02 13.24 13.39
C LYS A 380 27.79 12.10 12.72
N CYS A 381 28.22 12.33 11.49
CA CYS A 381 28.92 11.31 10.71
C CYS A 381 30.27 10.94 11.32
N SER A 382 30.65 9.68 11.15
CA SER A 382 32.04 9.25 11.33
C SER A 382 32.88 9.74 10.15
N THR A 383 34.20 9.88 10.33
CA THR A 383 35.11 10.42 9.30
C THR A 383 35.18 9.59 8.00
N THR A 384 34.62 8.38 7.98
CA THR A 384 34.70 7.44 6.86
C THR A 384 33.35 7.05 6.25
N SER A 385 32.22 7.45 6.83
CA SER A 385 30.88 7.14 6.30
C SER A 385 29.86 8.18 6.76
N CYS A 386 29.12 8.74 5.80
CA CYS A 386 28.06 9.71 6.02
C CYS A 386 26.96 9.46 4.98
N LYS A 387 25.90 8.75 5.37
CA LYS A 387 24.85 8.32 4.45
C LYS A 387 23.50 8.38 5.13
N ASN A 388 22.59 9.16 4.55
CA ASN A 388 21.22 9.21 5.02
C ASN A 388 20.54 7.82 4.90
N ASN A 389 19.73 7.52 5.90
CA ASN A 389 18.82 6.38 5.88
C ASN A 389 17.67 6.69 4.93
N ASN A 390 17.79 6.19 3.71
CA ASN A 390 16.87 6.44 2.61
C ASN A 390 15.69 5.48 2.60
N ILE A 391 15.15 5.08 3.76
CA ILE A 391 13.78 4.58 3.79
C ILE A 391 12.95 5.77 3.28
N GLY A 392 12.78 5.83 1.96
CA GLY A 392 12.31 7.00 1.22
C GLY A 392 13.14 7.69 0.15
N GLY A 393 14.17 7.04 -0.41
CA GLY A 393 14.53 7.32 -1.80
C GLY A 393 16.01 7.57 -2.05
N ALA A 394 16.70 6.50 -2.46
CA ALA A 394 17.58 6.56 -3.62
C ALA A 394 17.44 5.22 -4.37
N ALA A 395 16.88 5.27 -5.58
CA ALA A 395 17.27 4.27 -6.58
C ALA A 395 18.70 4.65 -7.01
N PRO A 396 19.67 3.73 -7.06
CA PRO A 396 20.87 3.98 -7.82
C PRO A 396 20.46 4.10 -9.29
N ALA A 397 20.43 5.31 -9.83
CA ALA A 397 20.56 5.51 -11.26
C ALA A 397 22.06 5.48 -11.61
N GLU A 398 22.69 4.32 -11.43
CA GLU A 398 23.86 4.00 -12.23
C GLU A 398 23.39 3.02 -13.30
N ARG A 399 23.39 3.48 -14.55
CA ARG A 399 23.31 2.58 -15.70
C ARG A 399 24.49 1.63 -15.60
N GLN A 400 24.29 0.45 -15.02
CA GLN A 400 25.13 -0.67 -15.44
C GLN A 400 24.71 -0.97 -16.88
N ALA A 401 25.61 -0.62 -17.80
CA ALA A 401 25.58 -1.17 -19.14
C ALA A 401 25.45 -2.69 -18.99
N VAL A 402 24.36 -3.25 -19.50
CA VAL A 402 24.27 -4.68 -19.74
C VAL A 402 25.35 -4.97 -20.78
N VAL A 403 26.53 -5.34 -20.31
CA VAL A 403 27.53 -5.97 -21.18
C VAL A 403 26.96 -7.35 -21.50
N PRO A 404 26.63 -7.67 -22.76
CA PRO A 404 26.16 -9.00 -23.09
C PRO A 404 27.32 -9.96 -22.79
N ARG A 405 27.14 -10.78 -21.75
CA ARG A 405 28.10 -11.83 -21.43
C ARG A 405 27.93 -12.91 -22.49
N PHE A 406 28.79 -12.86 -23.52
CA PHE A 406 29.02 -14.01 -24.38
C PHE A 406 29.51 -15.16 -23.50
N ILE A 407 28.66 -16.18 -23.35
CA ILE A 407 29.06 -17.45 -22.75
C ILE A 407 30.04 -18.10 -23.74
N ARG A 408 31.33 -18.03 -23.44
CA ARG A 408 32.30 -18.97 -24.00
C ARG A 408 32.16 -20.29 -23.24
N PRO A 409 32.00 -21.44 -23.92
CA PRO A 409 31.99 -22.72 -23.24
C PRO A 409 33.39 -23.00 -22.70
N SER A 410 33.52 -23.11 -21.38
CA SER A 410 34.72 -23.68 -20.75
C SER A 410 34.54 -25.19 -20.69
N ALA A 411 35.49 -25.90 -21.30
CA ALA A 411 35.65 -27.33 -21.16
C ALA A 411 35.74 -27.69 -19.66
N SER A 412 34.91 -28.63 -19.22
CA SER A 412 35.11 -29.33 -17.96
C SER A 412 34.99 -30.83 -18.20
N THR A 413 35.94 -31.51 -17.61
CA THR A 413 36.35 -32.91 -17.75
C THR A 413 35.19 -33.87 -17.51
N MET A 414 34.95 -34.78 -18.44
CA MET A 414 34.01 -35.89 -18.25
C MET A 414 34.52 -36.81 -17.14
N ALA A 415 33.76 -36.94 -16.06
CA ALA A 415 33.84 -38.08 -15.16
C ALA A 415 32.85 -39.14 -15.65
N THR A 416 33.39 -40.25 -16.15
CA THR A 416 32.65 -41.42 -16.62
C THR A 416 31.93 -42.10 -15.46
N VAL A 417 30.60 -42.06 -15.42
CA VAL A 417 29.79 -42.95 -14.60
C VAL A 417 29.44 -44.17 -15.46
N VAL A 418 30.05 -45.31 -15.16
CA VAL A 418 29.74 -46.60 -15.78
C VAL A 418 28.44 -47.12 -15.16
N VAL A 419 27.35 -47.11 -15.91
CA VAL A 419 26.10 -47.81 -15.56
C VAL A 419 26.15 -49.19 -16.20
N ALA A 420 26.20 -50.24 -15.38
CA ALA A 420 26.15 -51.62 -15.80
C ALA A 420 24.76 -51.97 -16.38
N ALA A 421 24.74 -52.49 -17.61
CA ALA A 421 23.53 -52.98 -18.26
C ALA A 421 23.09 -54.31 -17.65
N VAL A 422 21.85 -54.36 -17.15
CA VAL A 422 21.19 -55.61 -16.75
C VAL A 422 20.46 -56.16 -17.99
N SER A 423 20.89 -57.35 -18.42
CA SER A 423 20.37 -58.09 -19.57
C SER A 423 18.92 -58.51 -19.35
N ALA A 424 18.05 -58.22 -20.32
CA ALA A 424 16.71 -58.75 -20.42
C ALA A 424 16.75 -60.23 -20.82
N ALA A 425 16.11 -61.10 -20.03
CA ALA A 425 15.90 -62.50 -20.35
C ALA A 425 14.59 -62.67 -21.14
N THR A 426 14.70 -63.33 -22.29
CA THR A 426 13.60 -63.73 -23.18
C THR A 426 12.70 -64.81 -22.57
N PRO A 427 11.37 -64.77 -22.79
CA PRO A 427 10.46 -65.84 -22.37
C PRO A 427 10.47 -67.03 -23.35
N PRO A 428 10.27 -68.28 -22.87
CA PRO A 428 10.19 -69.46 -23.74
C PRO A 428 8.82 -69.60 -24.46
N PRO A 429 8.78 -70.33 -25.59
CA PRO A 429 7.65 -70.37 -26.52
C PRO A 429 6.51 -71.29 -26.06
N ARG A 430 5.30 -70.99 -26.56
CA ARG A 430 4.06 -71.75 -26.35
C ARG A 430 4.10 -73.14 -26.99
N ALA A 431 3.53 -74.12 -26.28
CA ALA A 431 2.79 -75.25 -26.82
C ALA A 431 1.39 -75.23 -26.18
#